data_AF-A0A6B3HQC4-F1
#
_entry.id   AF-A0A6B3HQC4-F1
#
_cell.length_a   1.000
_cell.length_b   1.000
_cell.length_c   1.000
_cell.angle_alpha   90.00
_cell.angle_beta   90.00
_cell.angle_gamma   90.00
#
_symmetry.space_group_name_H-M   'P 1'
#
loop_
_entity.id
_entity.type
_entity.pdbx_description
1 polymer ?
#
loop_
_entity_poly.entity_id
_entity_poly.type
_entity_poly.pdbx_seq_one_letter_code
_entity_poly.pdbx_strand_id
1 'polypeptide(L)'
;GRRVVLATSVAESSLTVPGVRVVVDSGLAREPRTDHARGLGSLVTVRASQASGRQRAGRAGREAPGAVYRCWAEAEDARLPRFPPPEIKVADLTAFALQAACWGDPDASGLSLLDPPPAGAMAAGREVLTGLGALTPDGALTPQGERFSGVGV
;
A
#
# COMPACT_ATOMS: atom_id res chain seq x y z
N GLY A 1 -29.31 11.26 19.82
CA GLY A 1 -29.56 11.10 18.37
C GLY A 1 -28.75 9.95 17.82
N ARG A 2 -29.04 9.46 16.61
CA ARG A 2 -28.19 8.45 15.95
C ARG A 2 -26.85 9.08 15.54
N ARG A 3 -25.76 8.34 15.73
CA ARG A 3 -24.42 8.76 15.34
C ARG A 3 -24.09 8.20 13.95
N VAL A 4 -23.65 9.06 13.06
CA VAL A 4 -23.16 8.70 11.72
C VAL A 4 -21.70 9.13 11.63
N VAL A 5 -20.84 8.23 11.16
CA VAL A 5 -19.41 8.50 10.96
C VAL A 5 -19.10 8.26 9.49
N LEU A 6 -18.59 9.29 8.82
CA LEU A 6 -18.01 9.16 7.50
C LEU A 6 -16.51 8.89 7.67
N ALA A 7 -16.03 7.81 7.05
CA ALA A 7 -14.66 7.37 7.21
C ALA A 7 -14.08 6.86 5.89
N THR A 8 -12.76 6.96 5.77
CA THR A 8 -11.97 6.30 4.73
C THR A 8 -11.55 4.90 5.20
N SER A 9 -10.64 4.26 4.46
CA SER A 9 -9.98 3.01 4.87
C SER A 9 -9.27 3.09 6.23
N VAL A 10 -9.06 4.28 6.82
CA VAL A 10 -8.54 4.40 8.20
C VAL A 10 -9.41 3.68 9.23
N ALA A 11 -10.73 3.64 9.04
CA ALA A 11 -11.63 2.89 9.93
C ALA A 11 -11.60 1.36 9.68
N GLU A 12 -10.99 0.92 8.58
CA GLU A 12 -10.83 -0.50 8.24
C GLU A 12 -9.77 -1.18 9.12
N SER A 13 -8.67 -0.49 9.45
CA SER A 13 -7.51 -1.07 10.16
C SER A 13 -7.10 -0.26 11.41
N SER A 14 -6.95 1.06 11.31
CA SER A 14 -6.24 1.89 12.29
C SER A 14 -7.11 2.46 13.43
N LEU A 15 -8.43 2.50 13.27
CA LEU A 15 -9.34 3.02 14.29
C LEU A 15 -10.39 2.00 14.70
N THR A 16 -10.72 1.96 15.98
CA THR A 16 -11.93 1.30 16.48
C THR A 16 -12.93 2.36 16.89
N VAL A 17 -14.14 2.26 16.32
CA VAL A 17 -15.25 3.12 16.71
C VAL A 17 -16.25 2.29 17.54
N PRO A 18 -16.42 2.58 18.84
CA PRO A 18 -17.39 1.87 19.68
C PRO A 18 -18.83 2.09 19.21
N GLY A 19 -19.67 1.07 19.40
CA GLY A 19 -21.10 1.14 19.10
C GLY A 19 -21.48 1.12 17.61
N VAL A 20 -20.55 0.78 16.70
CA VAL A 20 -20.88 0.59 15.28
C VAL A 20 -21.67 -0.72 15.11
N ARG A 21 -22.88 -0.59 14.57
CA ARG A 21 -23.80 -1.73 14.30
C ARG A 21 -24.21 -1.83 12.84
N VAL A 22 -23.94 -0.79 12.06
CA VAL A 22 -24.25 -0.72 10.64
C VAL A 22 -23.02 -0.20 9.91
N VAL A 23 -22.60 -0.91 8.87
CA VAL A 23 -21.58 -0.44 7.92
C VAL A 23 -22.24 -0.27 6.56
N VAL A 24 -22.01 0.87 5.91
CA VAL A 24 -22.35 1.10 4.51
C VAL A 24 -21.03 1.15 3.75
N ASP A 25 -20.79 0.18 2.89
CA ASP A 25 -19.55 0.02 2.15
C ASP A 25 -19.75 0.46 0.70
N SER A 26 -19.00 1.48 0.28
CA SER A 26 -19.02 1.98 -1.10
C SER A 26 -18.38 0.99 -2.09
N GLY A 27 -17.60 0.03 -1.60
CA GLY A 27 -16.85 -0.91 -2.43
C GLY A 27 -15.66 -0.26 -3.13
N LEU A 28 -15.24 0.93 -2.69
CA LEU A 28 -14.10 1.66 -3.24
C LEU A 28 -12.95 1.76 -2.22
N ALA A 29 -11.74 1.91 -2.75
CA ALA A 29 -10.52 2.19 -2.00
C ALA A 29 -9.68 3.25 -2.72
N ARG A 30 -8.94 4.05 -1.95
CA ARG A 30 -7.90 4.94 -2.47
C ARG A 30 -6.56 4.25 -2.24
N GLU A 31 -5.86 3.93 -3.31
CA GLU A 31 -4.58 3.23 -3.28
C GLU A 31 -3.48 4.09 -3.89
N PRO A 32 -2.27 4.11 -3.31
CA PRO A 32 -1.10 4.67 -3.98
C PRO A 32 -0.71 3.78 -5.15
N ARG A 33 -0.45 4.41 -6.30
CA ARG A 33 0.12 3.75 -7.48
C ARG A 33 1.18 4.63 -8.12
N THR A 34 2.30 4.01 -8.46
CA THR A 34 3.40 4.68 -9.14
C THR A 34 3.34 4.39 -10.63
N ASP A 35 3.33 5.46 -11.43
CA ASP A 35 3.62 5.37 -12.86
C ASP A 35 5.14 5.43 -13.02
N HIS A 36 5.78 4.27 -13.12
CA HIS A 36 7.25 4.17 -13.21
C HIS A 36 7.80 4.79 -14.49
N ALA A 37 7.01 4.89 -15.57
CA ALA A 37 7.47 5.54 -16.79
C ALA A 37 7.56 7.07 -16.65
N ARG A 38 6.77 7.64 -15.73
CA ARG A 38 6.73 9.09 -15.47
C ARG A 38 7.38 9.50 -14.15
N GLY A 39 7.77 8.53 -13.32
CA GLY A 39 8.34 8.78 -11.99
C GLY A 39 7.36 9.47 -11.04
N LEU A 40 6.04 9.33 -11.26
CA LEU A 40 5.02 10.03 -10.49
C LEU A 40 4.13 9.05 -9.73
N GLY A 41 4.10 9.21 -8.40
CA GLY A 41 3.11 8.61 -7.54
C GLY A 41 1.76 9.33 -7.67
N SER A 42 0.68 8.57 -7.73
CA SER A 42 -0.68 9.10 -7.69
C SER A 42 -1.55 8.28 -6.76
N LEU A 43 -2.56 8.92 -6.17
CA LEU A 43 -3.62 8.20 -5.50
C LEU A 43 -4.73 7.93 -6.52
N VAL A 44 -5.07 6.66 -6.70
CA VAL A 44 -6.15 6.24 -7.61
C VAL A 44 -7.31 5.65 -6.83
N THR A 45 -8.53 5.84 -7.36
CA THR A 45 -9.73 5.22 -6.79
C THR A 45 -9.99 3.93 -7.53
N VAL A 46 -10.04 2.83 -6.78
CA VAL A 46 -10.22 1.49 -7.33
C VAL A 46 -11.31 0.75 -6.59
N ARG A 47 -11.74 -0.39 -7.13
CA ARG A 47 -12.61 -1.31 -6.40
C ARG A 47 -11.85 -1.93 -5.24
N ALA A 48 -12.46 -1.91 -4.06
CA ALA A 48 -11.90 -2.57 -2.88
C ALA A 48 -11.84 -4.08 -3.09
N SER A 49 -10.84 -4.72 -2.48
CA SER A 49 -10.70 -6.18 -2.51
C SER A 49 -11.81 -6.86 -1.68
N GLN A 50 -12.03 -8.15 -1.94
CA GLN A 50 -12.91 -8.97 -1.10
C GLN A 50 -12.43 -9.00 0.36
N ALA A 51 -11.11 -9.06 0.58
CA ALA A 51 -10.53 -9.02 1.92
C ALA A 51 -10.86 -7.72 2.65
N SER A 52 -10.72 -6.57 1.99
CA SER A 52 -11.09 -5.26 2.55
C SER A 52 -12.58 -5.18 2.87
N GLY A 53 -13.45 -5.62 1.95
CA GLY A 53 -14.88 -5.68 2.20
C GLY A 53 -15.26 -6.57 3.39
N ARG A 54 -14.58 -7.71 3.56
CA ARG A 54 -14.75 -8.59 4.73
C ARG A 54 -14.27 -7.92 6.02
N GLN A 55 -13.13 -7.21 5.99
CA GLN A 55 -12.62 -6.49 7.15
C GLN A 55 -13.56 -5.36 7.58
N ARG A 56 -14.09 -4.59 6.61
CA ARG A 56 -15.11 -3.55 6.84
C ARG A 56 -16.39 -4.15 7.42
N ALA A 57 -16.86 -5.27 6.87
CA ALA A 57 -18.02 -5.98 7.37
C ALA A 57 -17.88 -6.38 8.84
N GLY A 58 -16.69 -6.86 9.23
CA GLY A 58 -16.37 -7.21 10.62
C GLY A 58 -16.53 -6.06 11.62
N ARG A 59 -16.47 -4.79 11.16
CA ARG A 59 -16.67 -3.61 12.04
C ARG A 59 -18.10 -3.49 12.55
N ALA A 60 -19.10 -3.98 11.81
CA ALA A 60 -20.50 -3.96 12.26
C ALA A 60 -20.80 -5.00 13.35
N GLY A 61 -20.02 -6.08 13.41
CA GLY A 61 -20.27 -7.24 14.27
C GLY A 61 -19.44 -7.29 15.55
N ARG A 62 -18.72 -6.23 15.91
CA ARG A 62 -17.72 -6.25 17.01
C ARG A 62 -18.31 -6.46 18.40
N GLU A 63 -19.36 -5.71 18.72
CA GLU A 63 -19.94 -5.69 20.08
C GLU A 63 -21.27 -6.45 20.16
N ALA A 64 -21.93 -6.66 19.02
CA ALA A 64 -23.21 -7.35 18.89
C ALA A 64 -23.52 -7.58 17.39
N PRO A 65 -24.51 -8.42 17.03
CA PRO A 65 -24.89 -8.67 15.64
C PRO A 65 -25.15 -7.37 14.87
N GLY A 66 -24.53 -7.19 13.71
CA GLY A 66 -24.64 -5.97 12.91
C GLY A 66 -25.15 -6.24 11.49
N ALA A 67 -25.34 -5.16 10.74
CA ALA A 67 -25.71 -5.21 9.32
C ALA A 67 -24.66 -4.52 8.45
N VAL A 68 -24.49 -5.02 7.24
CA VAL A 68 -23.57 -4.45 6.25
C VAL A 68 -24.34 -4.24 4.95
N TYR A 69 -24.35 -3.01 4.46
CA TYR A 69 -24.95 -2.65 3.18
C TYR A 69 -23.83 -2.43 2.18
N ARG A 70 -23.79 -3.25 1.13
CA ARG A 70 -22.79 -3.17 0.06
C ARG A 70 -23.39 -2.38 -1.11
N CYS A 71 -22.71 -1.32 -1.53
CA CYS A 71 -23.15 -0.47 -2.64
C CYS A 71 -22.68 -0.99 -4.01
N TRP A 72 -22.76 -2.30 -4.22
CA TRP A 72 -22.46 -2.97 -5.50
C TRP A 72 -23.27 -4.26 -5.61
N ALA A 73 -23.43 -4.78 -6.83
CA ALA A 73 -24.18 -6.01 -7.05
C ALA A 73 -23.39 -7.24 -6.56
N GLU A 74 -24.09 -8.24 -6.04
CA GLU A 74 -23.48 -9.49 -5.58
C GLU A 74 -22.65 -10.17 -6.68
N ALA A 75 -23.11 -10.10 -7.94
CA ALA A 75 -22.38 -10.62 -9.10
C ALA A 75 -21.01 -9.93 -9.34
N GLU A 76 -20.85 -8.69 -8.88
CA GLU A 76 -19.56 -7.99 -8.95
C GLU A 76 -18.59 -8.47 -7.86
N ASP A 77 -19.10 -8.94 -6.71
CA ASP A 77 -18.28 -9.38 -5.57
C ASP A 77 -17.32 -10.51 -5.94
N ALA A 78 -17.82 -11.47 -6.72
CA ALA A 78 -17.06 -12.60 -7.22
C ALA A 78 -15.93 -12.19 -8.19
N ARG A 79 -16.04 -11.02 -8.81
CA ARG A 79 -15.04 -10.47 -9.76
C ARG A 79 -14.03 -9.53 -9.08
N LEU A 80 -14.26 -9.15 -7.83
CA LEU A 80 -13.32 -8.32 -7.09
C LEU A 80 -12.00 -9.08 -6.84
N PRO A 81 -10.84 -8.38 -6.84
CA PRO A 81 -9.60 -8.96 -6.38
C PRO A 81 -9.76 -9.57 -4.99
N ARG A 82 -9.21 -10.76 -4.77
CA ARG A 82 -9.34 -11.44 -3.48
C ARG A 82 -8.65 -10.67 -2.34
N PHE A 83 -7.51 -10.06 -2.64
CA PHE A 83 -6.67 -9.28 -1.72
C PHE A 83 -6.22 -7.99 -2.41
N PRO A 84 -5.89 -6.92 -1.65
CA PRO A 84 -5.19 -5.78 -2.23
C PRO A 84 -3.84 -6.23 -2.81
N PRO A 85 -3.31 -5.56 -3.84
CA PRO A 85 -1.98 -5.87 -4.33
C PRO A 85 -0.94 -5.63 -3.20
N PRO A 86 0.12 -6.45 -3.12
CA PRO A 86 1.23 -6.18 -2.23
C PRO A 86 1.81 -4.79 -2.50
N GLU A 87 2.10 -4.02 -1.46
CA GLU A 87 2.61 -2.65 -1.60
C GLU A 87 3.89 -2.58 -2.46
N ILE A 88 4.79 -3.56 -2.29
CA ILE A 88 6.02 -3.70 -3.06
C ILE A 88 5.79 -3.78 -4.59
N LYS A 89 4.58 -4.13 -5.04
CA LYS A 89 4.23 -4.23 -6.46
C LYS A 89 3.71 -2.92 -7.05
N VAL A 90 3.29 -1.96 -6.24
CA VAL A 90 2.53 -0.78 -6.69
C VAL A 90 3.10 0.56 -6.20
N ALA A 91 3.87 0.54 -5.12
CA ALA A 91 4.47 1.72 -4.53
C ALA A 91 5.75 2.16 -5.28
N ASP A 92 6.19 3.39 -4.97
CA ASP A 92 7.54 3.83 -5.29
C ASP A 92 8.54 3.04 -4.44
N LEU A 93 9.54 2.44 -5.08
CA LEU A 93 10.55 1.62 -4.42
C LEU A 93 11.85 2.38 -4.13
N THR A 94 11.91 3.69 -4.35
CA THR A 94 13.11 4.50 -4.09
C THR A 94 13.62 4.33 -2.65
N ALA A 95 12.73 4.45 -1.65
CA ALA A 95 13.10 4.26 -0.25
C ALA A 95 13.55 2.82 0.05
N PHE A 96 12.85 1.84 -0.52
CA PHE A 96 13.20 0.42 -0.36
C PHE A 96 14.55 0.08 -1.01
N ALA A 97 14.83 0.62 -2.21
CA ALA A 97 16.09 0.44 -2.92
C ALA A 97 17.28 1.02 -2.14
N LEU A 98 17.09 2.17 -1.47
CA LEU A 98 18.11 2.73 -0.57
C LEU A 98 18.39 1.78 0.60
N GLN A 99 17.34 1.26 1.25
CA GLN A 99 17.53 0.31 2.36
C GLN A 99 18.18 -0.99 1.91
N ALA A 100 17.78 -1.53 0.75
CA ALA A 100 18.37 -2.72 0.18
C ALA A 100 19.88 -2.54 -0.10
N ALA A 101 20.27 -1.37 -0.63
CA ALA A 101 21.68 -1.01 -0.79
C ALA A 101 22.42 -0.87 0.56
N CYS A 102 21.77 -0.30 1.59
CA CYS A 102 22.32 -0.26 2.95
C CYS A 102 22.54 -1.65 3.56
N TRP A 103 21.73 -2.64 3.18
CA TRP A 103 21.91 -4.03 3.60
C TRP A 103 22.95 -4.79 2.76
N GLY A 104 23.52 -4.16 1.72
CA GLY A 104 24.50 -4.78 0.84
C GLY A 104 23.90 -5.65 -0.28
N ASP A 105 22.58 -5.57 -0.52
CA ASP A 105 21.88 -6.26 -1.61
C ASP A 105 21.08 -5.25 -2.45
N PRO A 106 21.74 -4.42 -3.27
CA PRO A 106 21.12 -3.30 -3.98
C PRO A 106 20.02 -3.71 -4.98
N ASP A 107 20.01 -4.98 -5.39
CA ASP A 107 18.98 -5.55 -6.26
C ASP A 107 17.91 -6.35 -5.50
N ALA A 108 18.01 -6.42 -4.17
CA ALA A 108 17.14 -7.20 -3.30
C ALA A 108 16.99 -8.68 -3.72
N SER A 109 18.01 -9.22 -4.41
CA SER A 109 17.97 -10.53 -5.05
C SER A 109 18.29 -11.68 -4.09
N GLY A 110 19.02 -11.39 -3.02
CA GLY A 110 19.31 -12.30 -1.91
C GLY A 110 18.27 -12.21 -0.79
N LEU A 111 17.30 -11.29 -0.85
CA LEU A 111 16.23 -11.18 0.14
C LEU A 111 15.12 -12.21 -0.09
N SER A 112 14.74 -12.94 0.96
CA SER A 112 13.63 -13.90 0.96
C SER A 112 12.26 -13.21 1.10
N LEU A 113 11.93 -12.31 0.16
CA LEU A 113 10.65 -11.59 0.16
C LEU A 113 9.51 -12.52 -0.29
N LEU A 114 8.31 -12.33 0.28
CA LEU A 114 7.10 -13.05 -0.15
C LEU A 114 6.79 -12.79 -1.63
N ASP A 115 7.01 -11.55 -2.05
CA ASP A 115 6.81 -11.06 -3.40
C ASP A 115 8.07 -10.30 -3.83
N PRO A 116 8.73 -10.68 -4.95
CA PRO A 116 9.91 -9.97 -5.41
C PRO A 116 9.51 -8.57 -5.92
N PRO A 117 10.36 -7.55 -5.75
CA PRO A 117 10.06 -6.23 -6.26
C PRO A 117 10.04 -6.24 -7.80
N PRO A 118 9.14 -5.49 -8.47
CA PRO A 118 9.16 -5.38 -9.93
C PRO A 118 10.48 -4.79 -10.43
N ALA A 119 11.14 -5.45 -11.38
CA ALA A 119 12.46 -5.04 -11.88
C ALA A 119 12.47 -3.58 -12.39
N GLY A 120 11.43 -3.17 -13.13
CA GLY A 120 11.32 -1.79 -13.62
C GLY A 120 11.14 -0.76 -12.49
N ALA A 121 10.41 -1.12 -11.43
CA ALA A 121 10.21 -0.25 -10.27
C ALA A 121 11.51 -0.08 -9.46
N MET A 122 12.26 -1.17 -9.27
CA MET A 122 13.59 -1.14 -8.64
C MET A 122 14.58 -0.31 -9.44
N ALA A 123 14.63 -0.51 -10.75
CA ALA A 123 15.51 0.25 -11.64
C ALA A 123 15.22 1.75 -11.56
N ALA A 124 13.94 2.15 -11.60
CA ALA A 124 13.54 3.55 -11.44
C ALA A 124 13.98 4.14 -10.08
N GLY A 125 13.80 3.39 -8.99
CA GLY A 125 14.25 3.83 -7.67
C GLY A 125 15.77 3.99 -7.59
N ARG A 126 16.54 3.06 -8.15
CA ARG A 126 18.01 3.13 -8.23
C ARG A 126 18.48 4.30 -9.11
N GLU A 127 17.80 4.59 -10.21
CA GLU A 127 18.09 5.71 -11.09
C GLU A 127 17.94 7.05 -10.34
N VAL A 128 16.83 7.23 -9.60
CA VAL A 128 16.62 8.40 -8.75
C VAL A 128 17.74 8.54 -7.72
N LEU A 129 18.08 7.47 -7.00
CA LEU A 129 19.14 7.49 -5.99
C LEU A 129 20.52 7.79 -6.59
N THR A 130 20.81 7.27 -7.77
CA THR A 130 22.06 7.56 -8.50
C THR A 130 22.11 9.03 -8.90
N GLY A 131 21.01 9.58 -9.43
CA GLY A 131 20.91 11.01 -9.78
C GLY A 131 21.05 11.94 -8.57
N LEU A 132 20.63 11.50 -7.39
CA LEU A 132 20.81 12.22 -6.12
C LEU A 132 22.20 12.02 -5.49
N GLY A 133 23.07 11.20 -6.09
CA GLY A 133 24.39 10.86 -5.55
C GLY A 133 24.34 9.95 -4.31
N ALA A 134 23.21 9.31 -4.03
CA ALA A 134 23.04 8.38 -2.93
C ALA A 134 23.62 6.99 -3.23
N LEU A 135 23.61 6.61 -4.52
CA LEU A 135 24.24 5.42 -5.05
C LEU A 135 25.27 5.79 -6.12
N THR A 136 26.30 4.97 -6.28
CA THR A 136 27.22 5.01 -7.42
C THR A 136 26.57 4.36 -8.66
N PRO A 137 27.10 4.58 -9.88
CA PRO A 137 26.57 3.93 -11.10
C PRO A 137 26.58 2.40 -11.06
N ASP A 138 27.50 1.79 -10.32
CA ASP A 138 27.58 0.35 -10.05
C ASP A 138 26.62 -0.12 -8.93
N GLY A 139 25.89 0.79 -8.30
CA GLY A 139 24.86 0.51 -7.29
C GLY A 139 25.38 0.44 -5.85
N ALA A 140 26.62 0.82 -5.60
CA ALA A 140 27.18 0.88 -4.26
C ALA A 140 26.65 2.11 -3.49
N LEU A 141 26.49 1.96 -2.18
CA LEU A 141 26.05 3.04 -1.31
C LEU A 141 27.17 4.09 -1.16
N THR A 142 26.81 5.37 -1.25
CA THR A 142 27.74 6.47 -0.99
C THR A 142 27.62 6.99 0.45
N PRO A 143 28.61 7.74 0.97
CA PRO A 143 28.48 8.43 2.26
C PRO A 143 27.28 9.40 2.31
N GLN A 144 26.79 9.88 1.16
CA GLN A 144 25.57 10.68 1.09
C GLN A 144 24.32 9.81 1.20
N GLY A 145 24.30 8.64 0.56
CA GLY A 145 23.23 7.66 0.72
C GLY A 145 23.10 7.14 2.15
N GLU A 146 24.22 6.91 2.84
CA GLU A 146 24.23 6.58 4.27
C GLU A 146 23.55 7.67 5.09
N ARG A 147 23.83 8.95 4.82
CA ARG A 147 23.15 10.06 5.49
C ARG A 147 21.65 10.08 5.21
N PHE A 148 21.23 9.81 3.96
CA PHE A 148 19.80 9.72 3.63
C PHE A 148 19.10 8.62 4.42
N SER A 149 19.75 7.46 4.61
CA SER A 149 19.18 6.35 5.39
C SER A 149 18.95 6.68 6.87
N GLY A 150 19.70 7.64 7.42
CA GLY A 150 19.56 8.11 8.80
C GLY A 150 18.47 9.18 8.99
N VAL A 151 17.94 9.75 7.91
CA VAL A 151 16.80 10.66 7.97
C VAL A 151 15.54 9.81 7.87
N GLY A 152 14.90 9.56 9.02
CA GLY A 152 13.60 8.90 9.04
C GLY A 152 12.61 9.67 8.18
N VAL A 153 12.08 9.01 7.16
CA VAL A 153 10.95 9.50 6.36
C VAL A 153 9.66 9.03 7.01
#